data_AF-A0A0K8PIX1-F1
#
_entry.id   AF-A0A0K8PIX1-F1
#
_cell.length_a   1.000
_cell.length_b   1.000
_cell.length_c   1.000
_cell.angle_alpha   90.00
_cell.angle_beta   90.00
_cell.angle_gamma   90.00
#
_symmetry.space_group_name_H-M   'P 1'
#
loop_
_entity.id
_entity.type
_entity.pdbx_description
1 polymer ?
#
loop_
_entity_poly.entity_id
_entity_poly.type
_entity_poly.pdbx_seq_one_letter_code
_entity_poly.pdbx_strand_id
1 'polypeptide(L)'
;MTESRHALIIANDRYADQGLKKLKAPAQDAAALERVLRDPQIGDFEVEVVHNASADLMRRRIQGFFNDRSRADTLLLHFSCHGLKSESGELYFAASDTEPPLLAATAVASQFVRGCMSGTRAGRTVLFLDCCYGGAFSRGSSSVRASGEVNVLESFAKDEPVSGRGWAVITASDSMEYAFEGDHLAENSAPRPSVFTHAVVEGLETGEADLDVDGKVSLDDLYEYVYRHVREQNPHQTPKKAAELHGELHLAHSRRGRIKIVAIPSPPSLQAAMNSGDVLTRQGAVMELRRRLRHMELPVAEGARQHLEEVARNDIQQIADLASDVLSEIRLTPSPDHLDFGLIPRGSTPRKRSVTMHGPLLARHCVAQPTQSWLRVDPTGSGLEVHVDTAAEGHLSGDIVLKGVADESVIHVEAVVGPAHEPGGGPSNGSPRTTHGSDGKRDTAIVEPPRIPPPPERPPPTTAHQTRRDQSSPSRRAPALAGAALALAGTAVVTLVLALQAAVVAVMERGDQGVHGNVEDNIREHGALTPLTVCLIAGAVALVVGAFARHDLGARREQYTRQAASGTHTLTSIAKGLAIPALILAVLAGITYLVGSSRW
;
A
#
# COMPACT_ATOMS: atom_id res chain seq x y z
N MET A 1 -4.07 -13.13 28.34
CA MET A 1 -2.70 -12.61 28.13
C MET A 1 -2.74 -11.86 26.81
N THR A 2 -2.28 -10.62 26.77
CA THR A 2 -2.23 -9.82 25.54
C THR A 2 -1.11 -10.36 24.66
N GLU A 3 -1.37 -10.56 23.37
CA GLU A 3 -0.32 -10.88 22.40
C GLU A 3 0.65 -9.67 22.32
N SER A 4 1.95 -9.92 22.41
CA SER A 4 2.97 -8.87 22.26
C SER A 4 3.95 -9.23 21.13
N ARG A 5 4.39 -8.22 20.39
CA ARG A 5 5.18 -8.40 19.17
C ARG A 5 6.49 -7.66 19.33
N HIS A 6 7.60 -8.37 19.25
CA HIS A 6 8.93 -7.79 19.46
C HIS A 6 9.81 -8.01 18.23
N ALA A 7 10.53 -6.99 17.82
CA ALA A 7 11.48 -7.07 16.73
C ALA A 7 12.87 -6.60 17.16
N LEU A 8 13.90 -7.34 16.78
CA LEU A 8 15.30 -6.95 16.96
C LEU A 8 15.99 -6.91 15.59
N ILE A 9 16.50 -5.73 15.23
CA ILE A 9 17.22 -5.50 13.97
C ILE A 9 18.69 -5.32 14.30
N ILE A 10 19.55 -6.20 13.79
CA ILE A 10 20.99 -6.10 13.90
C ILE A 10 21.56 -5.69 12.54
N ALA A 11 22.23 -4.53 12.51
CA ALA A 11 22.79 -3.96 11.30
C ALA A 11 24.24 -3.54 11.50
N ASN A 12 25.18 -4.23 10.86
CA ASN A 12 26.60 -3.89 10.90
C ASN A 12 27.06 -3.53 9.49
N ASP A 13 27.55 -2.30 9.34
CA ASP A 13 28.06 -1.77 8.07
C ASP A 13 29.55 -1.41 8.12
N ARG A 14 30.11 -1.23 9.32
CA ARG A 14 31.52 -0.90 9.57
C ARG A 14 32.19 -2.01 10.36
N TYR A 15 33.40 -2.36 9.92
CA TYR A 15 34.22 -3.40 10.50
C TYR A 15 35.61 -2.84 10.79
N ALA A 16 36.20 -3.23 11.93
CA ALA A 16 37.55 -2.86 12.30
C ALA A 16 38.60 -3.55 11.41
N ASP A 17 38.34 -4.80 11.03
CA ASP A 17 39.21 -5.58 10.14
C ASP A 17 39.07 -5.11 8.68
N GLN A 18 40.19 -4.75 8.07
CA GLN A 18 40.26 -4.24 6.68
C GLN A 18 39.89 -5.29 5.62
N GLY A 19 39.92 -6.58 5.98
CA GLY A 19 39.48 -7.68 5.12
C GLY A 19 37.96 -7.72 4.95
N LEU A 20 37.19 -7.11 5.85
CA LEU A 20 35.74 -7.00 5.76
C LEU A 20 35.36 -5.65 5.11
N LYS A 21 34.90 -5.70 3.85
CA LYS A 21 34.45 -4.50 3.13
C LYS A 21 33.28 -3.84 3.86
N LYS A 22 33.33 -2.51 3.96
CA LYS A 22 32.22 -1.69 4.47
C LYS A 22 30.96 -1.92 3.62
N LEU A 23 29.83 -2.18 4.27
CA LEU A 23 28.54 -2.29 3.59
C LEU A 23 27.89 -0.90 3.47
N LYS A 24 27.13 -0.66 2.40
CA LYS A 24 26.49 0.64 2.14
C LYS A 24 25.04 0.69 2.62
N ALA A 25 24.34 -0.44 2.58
CA ALA A 25 22.90 -0.56 2.77
C ALA A 25 22.41 -0.74 4.23
N PRO A 26 23.10 -1.46 5.15
CA PRO A 26 22.50 -1.89 6.42
C PRO A 26 21.91 -0.79 7.29
N ALA A 27 22.54 0.39 7.39
CA ALA A 27 21.99 1.51 8.17
C ALA A 27 20.65 2.03 7.61
N GLN A 28 20.54 2.16 6.29
CA GLN A 28 19.33 2.69 5.64
C GLN A 28 18.22 1.64 5.66
N ASP A 29 18.58 0.39 5.38
CA ASP A 29 17.66 -0.75 5.39
C ASP A 29 17.09 -0.98 6.79
N ALA A 30 17.92 -0.91 7.83
CA ALA A 30 17.48 -1.03 9.21
C ALA A 30 16.48 0.09 9.60
N ALA A 31 16.75 1.33 9.21
CA ALA A 31 15.85 2.45 9.48
C ALA A 31 14.51 2.31 8.73
N ALA A 32 14.54 1.85 7.48
CA ALA A 32 13.36 1.63 6.68
C ALA A 32 12.51 0.47 7.23
N LEU A 33 13.16 -0.63 7.63
CA LEU A 33 12.52 -1.79 8.24
C LEU A 33 11.96 -1.48 9.62
N GLU A 34 12.70 -0.73 10.46
CA GLU A 34 12.21 -0.26 11.76
C GLU A 34 10.90 0.52 11.60
N ARG A 35 10.84 1.43 10.64
CA ARG A 35 9.64 2.25 10.40
C ARG A 35 8.41 1.42 10.08
N VAL A 36 8.50 0.45 9.17
CA VAL A 36 7.34 -0.37 8.79
C VAL A 36 6.96 -1.38 9.87
N LEU A 37 7.95 -1.93 10.59
CA LEU A 37 7.68 -2.87 11.70
C LEU A 37 7.07 -2.15 12.90
N ARG A 38 7.47 -0.91 13.19
CA ARG A 38 6.94 -0.12 14.31
C ARG A 38 5.56 0.49 14.03
N ASP A 39 5.19 0.71 12.76
CA ASP A 39 3.91 1.32 12.40
C ASP A 39 2.74 0.44 12.90
N PRO A 40 1.85 0.97 13.78
CA PRO A 40 0.72 0.20 14.32
C PRO A 40 -0.30 -0.26 13.26
N GLN A 41 -0.31 0.38 12.08
CA GLN A 41 -1.17 -0.01 10.97
C GLN A 41 -0.53 -1.03 10.02
N ILE A 42 0.73 -1.41 10.26
CA ILE A 42 1.50 -2.36 9.45
C ILE A 42 2.06 -3.44 10.37
N GLY A 43 3.20 -3.20 11.02
CA GLY A 43 3.90 -4.22 11.79
C GLY A 43 3.46 -4.33 13.25
N ASP A 44 3.09 -3.23 13.90
CA ASP A 44 2.75 -3.19 15.35
C ASP A 44 3.77 -3.92 16.26
N PHE A 45 5.06 -3.83 15.93
CA PHE A 45 6.15 -4.39 16.73
C PHE A 45 6.78 -3.33 17.65
N GLU A 46 7.14 -3.76 18.86
CA GLU A 46 8.16 -3.09 19.65
C GLU A 46 9.54 -3.39 19.03
N VAL A 47 10.14 -2.40 18.36
CA VAL A 47 11.40 -2.57 17.63
C VAL A 47 12.60 -2.07 18.44
N GLU A 48 13.66 -2.88 18.55
CA GLU A 48 15.01 -2.49 18.98
C GLU A 48 15.98 -2.58 17.78
N VAL A 49 16.80 -1.55 17.58
CA VAL A 49 17.83 -1.53 16.53
C VAL A 49 19.21 -1.49 17.18
N VAL A 50 20.07 -2.44 16.76
CA VAL A 50 21.46 -2.56 17.20
C VAL A 50 22.36 -2.33 15.99
N HIS A 51 23.05 -1.19 15.97
CA HIS A 51 23.90 -0.77 14.85
C HIS A 51 25.39 -0.82 15.19
N ASN A 52 26.21 -1.39 14.29
CA ASN A 52 27.67 -1.49 14.41
C ASN A 52 28.16 -1.98 15.79
N ALA A 53 27.58 -3.08 16.24
CA ALA A 53 27.85 -3.64 17.56
C ALA A 53 28.97 -4.70 17.54
N SER A 54 29.73 -4.72 18.65
CA SER A 54 30.69 -5.80 18.95
C SER A 54 29.99 -7.14 19.15
N ALA A 55 30.71 -8.25 18.98
CA ALA A 55 30.15 -9.60 19.10
C ALA A 55 29.55 -9.86 20.49
N ASP A 56 30.20 -9.36 21.54
CA ASP A 56 29.70 -9.49 22.91
C ASP A 56 28.38 -8.73 23.13
N LEU A 57 28.28 -7.49 22.65
CA LEU A 57 27.03 -6.72 22.71
C LEU A 57 25.92 -7.41 21.90
N MET A 58 26.20 -7.90 20.69
CA MET A 58 25.24 -8.65 19.88
C MET A 58 24.72 -9.88 20.63
N ARG A 59 25.60 -10.72 21.20
CA ARG A 59 25.19 -11.90 21.97
C ARG A 59 24.28 -11.54 23.13
N ARG A 60 24.60 -10.48 23.89
CA ARG A 60 23.78 -10.01 25.02
C ARG A 60 22.39 -9.55 24.57
N ARG A 61 22.30 -8.80 23.46
CA ARG A 61 21.02 -8.31 22.91
C ARG A 61 20.16 -9.44 22.37
N ILE A 62 20.76 -10.38 21.63
CA ILE A 62 20.07 -11.57 21.11
C ILE A 62 19.54 -12.43 22.27
N GLN A 63 20.37 -12.74 23.27
CA GLN A 63 19.91 -13.52 24.42
C GLN A 63 18.78 -12.82 25.19
N GLY A 64 18.92 -11.51 25.43
CA GLY A 64 17.88 -10.72 26.09
C GLY A 64 16.57 -10.68 25.30
N PHE A 65 16.65 -10.60 23.97
CA PHE A 65 15.49 -10.58 23.08
C PHE A 65 14.65 -11.86 23.12
N PHE A 66 15.29 -13.02 23.32
CA PHE A 66 14.61 -14.32 23.42
C PHE A 66 14.19 -14.70 24.84
N ASN A 67 14.69 -13.99 25.87
CA ASN A 67 14.35 -14.23 27.27
C ASN A 67 13.01 -13.58 27.66
N ASP A 68 12.41 -14.06 28.75
CA ASP A 68 11.21 -13.48 29.37
C ASP A 68 10.04 -13.27 28.40
N ARG A 69 9.77 -14.29 27.57
CA ARG A 69 8.65 -14.32 26.63
C ARG A 69 7.47 -15.17 27.09
N SER A 70 6.31 -14.88 26.51
CA SER A 70 5.04 -15.57 26.67
C SER A 70 4.72 -16.37 25.41
N ARG A 71 3.92 -17.43 25.54
CA ARG A 71 3.47 -18.25 24.37
C ARG A 71 2.65 -17.46 23.35
N ALA A 72 2.06 -16.35 23.76
CA ALA A 72 1.29 -15.46 22.90
C ALA A 72 2.19 -14.54 22.06
N ASP A 73 3.49 -14.47 22.36
CA ASP A 73 4.38 -13.50 21.74
C ASP A 73 4.85 -13.95 20.36
N THR A 74 5.04 -12.95 19.48
CA THR A 74 5.67 -13.10 18.16
C THR A 74 6.99 -12.34 18.15
N LEU A 75 8.07 -13.03 17.78
CA LEU A 75 9.41 -12.46 17.70
C LEU A 75 9.87 -12.38 16.24
N LEU A 76 10.47 -11.26 15.86
CA LEU A 76 11.15 -11.08 14.57
C LEU A 76 12.61 -10.65 14.80
N LEU A 77 13.56 -11.45 14.35
CA LEU A 77 14.98 -11.10 14.37
C LEU A 77 15.47 -10.89 12.93
N HIS A 78 16.15 -9.79 12.67
CA HIS A 78 16.71 -9.46 11.36
C HIS A 78 18.21 -9.21 11.47
N PHE A 79 19.00 -9.84 10.58
CA PHE A 79 20.43 -9.59 10.43
C PHE A 79 20.73 -8.97 9.07
N SER A 80 21.38 -7.80 9.08
CA SER A 80 22.01 -7.17 7.92
C SER A 80 23.49 -6.96 8.22
N CYS A 81 24.32 -7.94 7.85
CA CYS A 81 25.76 -7.97 8.10
C CYS A 81 26.44 -9.00 7.19
N HIS A 82 27.78 -9.09 7.21
CA HIS A 82 28.48 -10.21 6.56
C HIS A 82 28.17 -11.56 7.23
N GLY A 83 27.91 -12.57 6.41
CA GLY A 83 27.84 -13.97 6.82
C GLY A 83 29.15 -14.67 6.48
N LEU A 84 29.86 -15.18 7.49
CA LEU A 84 31.17 -15.81 7.35
C LEU A 84 31.06 -17.31 7.65
N LYS A 85 31.78 -18.15 6.90
CA LYS A 85 31.86 -19.59 7.18
C LYS A 85 33.23 -19.93 7.75
N SER A 86 33.26 -20.76 8.79
CA SER A 86 34.48 -21.41 9.26
C SER A 86 34.94 -22.50 8.27
N GLU A 87 36.15 -23.02 8.46
CA GLU A 87 36.65 -24.20 7.72
C GLU A 87 35.78 -25.44 7.92
N SER A 88 35.13 -25.57 9.10
CA SER A 88 34.17 -26.64 9.39
C SER A 88 32.80 -26.43 8.74
N GLY A 89 32.60 -25.33 8.01
CA GLY A 89 31.35 -24.99 7.33
C GLY A 89 30.29 -24.35 8.22
N GLU A 90 30.63 -24.01 9.47
CA GLU A 90 29.71 -23.35 10.39
C GLU A 90 29.52 -21.88 10.02
N LEU A 91 28.28 -21.39 10.14
CA LEU A 91 27.94 -20.00 9.84
C LEU A 91 28.13 -19.09 11.07
N TYR A 92 28.73 -17.93 10.83
CA TYR A 92 28.93 -16.85 11.78
C TYR A 92 28.40 -15.52 11.19
N PHE A 93 27.76 -14.71 12.03
CA PHE A 93 27.35 -13.35 11.71
C PHE A 93 28.44 -12.38 12.19
N ALA A 94 28.95 -11.56 11.27
CA ALA A 94 30.05 -10.65 11.55
C ALA A 94 29.59 -9.46 12.42
N ALA A 95 30.28 -9.30 13.53
CA ALA A 95 30.24 -8.13 14.41
C ALA A 95 31.21 -7.03 13.93
N SER A 96 31.08 -5.82 14.47
CA SER A 96 31.98 -4.70 14.11
C SER A 96 33.45 -4.97 14.44
N ASP A 97 33.71 -5.81 15.44
CA ASP A 97 35.02 -6.24 15.94
C ASP A 97 35.42 -7.65 15.46
N THR A 98 34.74 -8.18 14.45
CA THR A 98 35.09 -9.50 13.91
C THR A 98 36.45 -9.51 13.24
N GLU A 99 37.27 -10.47 13.67
CA GLU A 99 38.54 -10.84 13.05
C GLU A 99 38.34 -12.19 12.35
N PRO A 100 38.43 -12.27 11.00
CA PRO A 100 38.21 -13.52 10.26
C PRO A 100 39.03 -14.74 10.74
N PRO A 101 40.29 -14.59 11.21
CA PRO A 101 41.04 -15.72 11.79
C PRO A 101 40.50 -16.22 13.13
N LEU A 102 39.64 -15.44 13.82
CA LEU A 102 39.16 -15.69 15.17
C LEU A 102 37.62 -15.67 15.25
N LEU A 103 36.92 -16.22 14.24
CA LEU A 103 35.44 -16.20 14.15
C LEU A 103 34.74 -16.68 15.42
N ALA A 104 35.20 -17.78 16.01
CA ALA A 104 34.59 -18.36 17.22
C ALA A 104 34.59 -17.38 18.40
N ALA A 105 35.60 -16.52 18.51
CA ALA A 105 35.70 -15.53 19.57
C ALA A 105 35.00 -14.22 19.21
N THR A 106 35.20 -13.73 17.99
CA THR A 106 34.91 -12.35 17.57
C THR A 106 33.70 -12.20 16.64
N ALA A 107 32.98 -13.29 16.34
CA ALA A 107 31.73 -13.27 15.57
C ALA A 107 30.62 -14.05 16.29
N VAL A 108 29.36 -13.89 15.88
CA VAL A 108 28.22 -14.59 16.50
C VAL A 108 27.88 -15.85 15.72
N ALA A 109 28.09 -17.02 16.31
CA ALA A 109 27.75 -18.29 15.68
C ALA A 109 26.23 -18.42 15.44
N SER A 110 25.83 -18.97 14.29
CA SER A 110 24.41 -19.27 14.01
C SER A 110 23.82 -20.26 15.03
N GLN A 111 24.64 -21.20 15.51
CA GLN A 111 24.26 -22.15 16.56
C GLN A 111 23.86 -21.46 17.88
N PHE A 112 24.52 -20.35 18.23
CA PHE A 112 24.15 -19.57 19.41
C PHE A 112 22.75 -18.96 19.23
N VAL A 113 22.49 -18.32 18.09
CA VAL A 113 21.18 -17.73 17.77
C VAL A 113 20.09 -18.81 17.79
N ARG A 114 20.36 -19.96 17.15
CA ARG A 114 19.47 -21.12 17.15
C ARG A 114 19.19 -21.63 18.56
N GLY A 115 20.20 -21.71 19.42
CA GLY A 115 20.04 -22.07 20.83
C GLY A 115 19.10 -21.11 21.58
N CYS A 116 19.23 -19.80 21.35
CA CYS A 116 18.31 -18.81 21.90
C CYS A 116 16.88 -18.99 21.38
N MET A 117 16.72 -19.24 20.07
CA MET A 117 15.42 -19.51 19.45
C MET A 117 14.76 -20.76 20.05
N SER A 118 15.47 -21.87 20.19
CA SER A 118 14.93 -23.09 20.79
C SER A 118 14.59 -22.94 22.28
N GLY A 119 15.34 -22.08 22.98
CA GLY A 119 15.13 -21.78 24.40
C GLY A 119 13.95 -20.83 24.69
N THR A 120 13.46 -20.09 23.68
CA THR A 120 12.44 -19.06 23.92
C THR A 120 11.06 -19.65 24.24
N ARG A 121 10.29 -18.93 25.05
CA ARG A 121 8.88 -19.25 25.35
C ARG A 121 7.88 -18.66 24.36
N ALA A 122 8.35 -17.80 23.44
CA ALA A 122 7.51 -17.23 22.39
C ALA A 122 6.87 -18.34 21.55
N GLY A 123 5.61 -18.12 21.16
CA GLY A 123 4.88 -19.10 20.34
C GLY A 123 5.34 -19.10 18.89
N ARG A 124 5.82 -17.94 18.40
CA ARG A 124 6.18 -17.71 17.00
C ARG A 124 7.51 -16.94 16.93
N THR A 125 8.46 -17.43 16.16
CA THR A 125 9.74 -16.75 15.91
C THR A 125 10.05 -16.70 14.43
N VAL A 126 10.40 -15.53 13.90
CA VAL A 126 10.80 -15.34 12.52
C VAL A 126 12.20 -14.75 12.46
N LEU A 127 13.04 -15.29 11.60
CA LEU A 127 14.40 -14.86 11.37
C LEU A 127 14.58 -14.46 9.91
N PHE A 128 14.97 -13.22 9.67
CA PHE A 128 15.36 -12.72 8.36
C PHE A 128 16.88 -12.56 8.28
N LEU A 129 17.48 -13.22 7.28
CA LEU A 129 18.92 -13.21 7.05
C LEU A 129 19.24 -12.48 5.75
N ASP A 130 19.52 -11.18 5.87
CA ASP A 130 20.03 -10.32 4.81
C ASP A 130 21.57 -10.25 4.87
N CYS A 131 22.19 -11.43 4.77
CA CYS A 131 23.63 -11.59 4.86
C CYS A 131 24.17 -12.10 3.52
N CYS A 132 25.06 -11.35 2.88
CA CYS A 132 25.80 -11.84 1.72
C CYS A 132 26.76 -12.94 2.17
N TYR A 133 26.66 -14.14 1.58
CA TYR A 133 27.61 -15.24 1.80
C TYR A 133 28.85 -15.04 0.91
N GLY A 134 29.61 -13.99 1.19
CA GLY A 134 30.91 -13.78 0.57
C GLY A 134 31.89 -14.81 1.10
N GLY A 135 32.29 -15.75 0.24
CA GLY A 135 33.46 -16.65 0.29
C GLY A 135 34.18 -16.91 1.61
N ALA A 136 34.49 -18.18 1.88
CA ALA A 136 35.47 -18.57 2.90
C ALA A 136 36.76 -17.74 2.76
N PHE A 137 37.07 -16.89 3.75
CA PHE A 137 38.31 -16.15 3.79
C PHE A 137 39.47 -17.11 4.11
N SER A 138 39.96 -17.83 3.11
CA SER A 138 41.23 -18.57 3.21
C SER A 138 42.35 -17.67 2.69
N ARG A 139 43.08 -16.99 3.60
CA ARG A 139 44.35 -16.36 3.22
C ARG A 139 45.35 -17.45 2.87
N GLY A 140 45.61 -17.67 1.57
CA GLY A 140 46.82 -18.35 1.09
C GLY A 140 46.65 -19.61 0.22
N SER A 141 45.44 -20.00 -0.19
CA SER A 141 45.28 -21.11 -1.15
C SER A 141 44.16 -20.82 -2.13
N SER A 142 44.51 -20.65 -3.40
CA SER A 142 43.62 -20.61 -4.56
C SER A 142 42.93 -21.95 -4.86
N SER A 143 42.90 -22.88 -3.89
CA SER A 143 42.24 -24.17 -4.03
C SER A 143 41.89 -24.77 -2.66
N VAL A 144 40.83 -24.27 -2.04
CA VAL A 144 40.03 -25.12 -1.15
C VAL A 144 38.59 -25.03 -1.64
N ARG A 145 38.26 -25.91 -2.61
CA ARG A 145 36.88 -26.33 -2.82
C ARG A 145 36.46 -27.05 -1.55
N ALA A 146 35.91 -26.34 -0.57
CA ALA A 146 35.12 -26.96 0.48
C ALA A 146 33.85 -27.49 -0.20
N SER A 147 33.96 -28.70 -0.73
CA SER A 147 32.92 -29.45 -1.45
C SER A 147 31.86 -29.93 -0.47
N GLY A 148 31.00 -29.02 -0.03
CA GLY A 148 29.80 -29.32 0.73
C GLY A 148 28.91 -28.09 0.77
N GLU A 149 27.82 -28.10 0.01
CA GLU A 149 26.72 -27.14 0.16
C GLU A 149 26.09 -27.33 1.54
N VAL A 150 26.68 -26.74 2.58
CA VAL A 150 25.94 -26.57 3.84
C VAL A 150 24.96 -25.44 3.58
N ASN A 151 23.73 -25.83 3.26
CA ASN A 151 22.59 -24.95 3.11
C ASN A 151 22.32 -24.30 4.47
N VAL A 152 22.31 -22.96 4.52
CA VAL A 152 22.11 -22.22 5.78
C VAL A 152 20.80 -22.63 6.46
N LEU A 153 19.79 -22.95 5.68
CA LEU A 153 18.52 -23.45 6.18
C LEU A 153 18.64 -24.81 6.88
N GLU A 154 19.50 -25.72 6.40
CA GLU A 154 19.74 -27.01 7.07
C GLU A 154 20.36 -26.83 8.46
N SER A 155 21.12 -25.74 8.69
CA SER A 155 21.67 -25.47 10.03
C SER A 155 20.57 -25.12 11.04
N PHE A 156 19.45 -24.55 10.57
CA PHE A 156 18.29 -24.21 11.40
C PHE A 156 17.23 -25.32 11.45
N ALA A 157 17.17 -26.22 10.47
CA ALA A 157 16.15 -27.27 10.34
C ALA A 157 16.50 -28.64 10.95
N LYS A 158 17.70 -28.82 11.54
CA LYS A 158 18.25 -30.14 11.92
C LYS A 158 17.67 -30.80 13.17
N ASP A 159 16.93 -30.09 14.01
CA ASP A 159 16.45 -30.61 15.30
C ASP A 159 14.93 -30.43 15.41
N GLU A 160 14.20 -31.51 15.73
CA GLU A 160 12.76 -31.48 16.00
C GLU A 160 12.48 -30.51 17.17
N PRO A 161 11.72 -29.42 16.96
CA PRO A 161 11.42 -28.49 18.03
C PRO A 161 10.54 -29.14 19.09
N VAL A 162 10.60 -28.56 20.29
CA VAL A 162 9.70 -28.93 21.37
C VAL A 162 8.27 -28.58 20.95
N SER A 163 7.45 -29.63 20.75
CA SER A 163 6.06 -29.60 20.30
C SER A 163 5.25 -28.36 20.76
N GLY A 164 4.61 -27.67 19.80
CA GLY A 164 3.72 -26.53 20.03
C GLY A 164 4.32 -25.13 19.88
N ARG A 165 5.50 -24.98 19.25
CA ARG A 165 6.14 -23.70 18.91
C ARG A 165 6.42 -23.62 17.41
N GLY A 166 6.22 -22.44 16.82
CA GLY A 166 6.46 -22.19 15.41
C GLY A 166 7.69 -21.35 15.14
N TRP A 167 8.49 -21.72 14.14
CA TRP A 167 9.63 -20.93 13.67
C TRP A 167 9.66 -20.79 12.15
N ALA A 168 10.25 -19.71 11.66
CA ALA A 168 10.54 -19.52 10.26
C ALA A 168 11.87 -18.78 10.05
N VAL A 169 12.61 -19.17 9.02
CA VAL A 169 13.83 -18.50 8.56
C VAL A 169 13.66 -18.17 7.09
N ILE A 170 13.85 -16.90 6.72
CA ILE A 170 13.94 -16.44 5.33
C ILE A 170 15.34 -15.88 5.09
N THR A 171 16.01 -16.35 4.04
CA THR A 171 17.33 -15.86 3.63
C THR A 171 17.22 -15.04 2.36
N ALA A 172 18.03 -13.99 2.26
CA ALA A 172 18.12 -13.14 1.08
C ALA A 172 18.70 -13.85 -0.15
N SER A 173 19.47 -14.93 0.05
CA SER A 173 20.06 -15.75 -1.02
C SER A 173 20.28 -17.18 -0.50
N ASP A 174 19.96 -18.19 -1.30
CA ASP A 174 20.92 -19.01 -2.04
C ASP A 174 22.18 -19.55 -1.32
N SER A 175 23.33 -19.35 -1.97
CA SER A 175 24.68 -19.53 -1.44
C SER A 175 25.72 -19.00 -2.45
N MET A 176 26.80 -18.37 -1.97
CA MET A 176 28.09 -18.09 -2.67
C MET A 176 28.13 -17.33 -4.01
N GLU A 177 27.03 -16.87 -4.61
CA GLU A 177 27.11 -16.19 -5.93
C GLU A 177 27.79 -14.80 -5.90
N TYR A 178 28.03 -14.22 -4.71
CA TYR A 178 28.53 -12.84 -4.60
C TYR A 178 30.05 -12.67 -4.37
N ALA A 179 30.84 -13.74 -4.41
CA ALA A 179 32.28 -13.63 -4.16
C ALA A 179 33.16 -13.40 -5.41
N PHE A 180 32.59 -13.43 -6.63
CA PHE A 180 33.39 -13.41 -7.87
C PHE A 180 33.07 -12.30 -8.89
N GLU A 181 32.17 -11.36 -8.59
CA GLU A 181 32.00 -10.19 -9.46
C GLU A 181 33.00 -9.09 -9.11
N GLY A 182 33.80 -8.73 -10.12
CA GLY A 182 35.09 -8.05 -10.00
C GLY A 182 35.03 -6.59 -9.56
N ASP A 183 36.24 -6.03 -9.47
CA ASP A 183 36.67 -4.72 -8.96
C ASP A 183 35.92 -3.45 -9.43
N HIS A 184 34.77 -3.52 -10.09
CA HIS A 184 34.17 -2.40 -10.83
C HIS A 184 32.74 -2.03 -10.39
N LEU A 185 32.42 -2.02 -9.09
CA LEU A 185 31.14 -1.47 -8.58
C LEU A 185 31.30 -0.09 -7.92
N ALA A 186 31.41 0.91 -8.80
CA ALA A 186 30.99 2.30 -8.69
C ALA A 186 31.28 3.06 -7.36
N GLU A 187 32.33 3.88 -7.41
CA GLU A 187 32.69 4.85 -6.38
C GLU A 187 31.75 6.06 -6.25
N ASN A 188 30.72 6.25 -7.09
CA ASN A 188 29.93 7.50 -7.12
C ASN A 188 28.40 7.34 -7.24
N SER A 189 27.81 6.30 -6.65
CA SER A 189 26.34 6.21 -6.52
C SER A 189 25.92 6.20 -5.06
N ALA A 190 24.82 6.90 -4.75
CA ALA A 190 24.18 6.87 -3.43
C ALA A 190 24.01 5.42 -2.94
N PRO A 191 24.02 5.16 -1.62
CA PRO A 191 23.84 3.81 -1.08
C PRO A 191 22.57 3.20 -1.68
N ARG A 192 22.70 2.05 -2.37
CA ARG A 192 21.54 1.29 -2.83
C ARG A 192 21.10 0.38 -1.69
N PRO A 193 19.79 0.36 -1.33
CA PRO A 193 19.23 -0.60 -0.38
C PRO A 193 19.54 -2.05 -0.75
N SER A 194 19.57 -2.96 0.23
CA SER A 194 19.54 -4.39 -0.07
C SER A 194 18.28 -4.72 -0.83
N VAL A 195 18.39 -5.47 -1.94
CA VAL A 195 17.24 -5.88 -2.75
C VAL A 195 16.23 -6.67 -1.92
N PHE A 196 16.72 -7.51 -1.00
CA PHE A 196 15.86 -8.31 -0.12
C PHE A 196 15.13 -7.43 0.89
N THR A 197 15.87 -6.64 1.69
CA THR A 197 15.24 -5.81 2.72
C THR A 197 14.36 -4.72 2.11
N HIS A 198 14.75 -4.20 0.95
CA HIS A 198 13.92 -3.28 0.17
C HIS A 198 12.58 -3.92 -0.24
N ALA A 199 12.60 -5.14 -0.78
CA ALA A 199 11.38 -5.85 -1.15
C ALA A 199 10.47 -6.11 0.06
N VAL A 200 11.05 -6.48 1.21
CA VAL A 200 10.29 -6.64 2.46
C VAL A 200 9.63 -5.32 2.84
N VAL A 201 10.40 -4.23 2.89
CA VAL A 201 9.88 -2.90 3.28
C VAL A 201 8.81 -2.43 2.32
N GLU A 202 9.04 -2.50 1.01
CA GLU A 202 8.09 -2.06 -0.01
C GLU A 202 6.80 -2.87 0.04
N GLY A 203 6.90 -4.20 0.13
CA GLY A 203 5.73 -5.08 0.19
C GLY A 203 4.84 -4.81 1.40
N LEU A 204 5.46 -4.56 2.56
CA LEU A 204 4.74 -4.21 3.80
C LEU A 204 4.16 -2.79 3.76
N GLU A 205 4.93 -1.82 3.27
CA GLU A 205 4.52 -0.42 3.22
C GLU A 205 3.36 -0.17 2.23
N THR A 206 3.46 -0.78 1.05
CA THR A 206 2.46 -0.63 -0.01
C THR A 206 1.25 -1.55 0.19
N GLY A 207 1.40 -2.59 1.02
CA GLY A 207 0.45 -3.69 1.16
C GLY A 207 0.42 -4.62 -0.06
N GLU A 208 1.38 -4.55 -0.99
CA GLU A 208 1.43 -5.46 -2.14
C GLU A 208 1.89 -6.87 -1.77
N ALA A 209 2.48 -7.04 -0.59
CA ALA A 209 2.78 -8.34 -0.03
C ALA A 209 1.53 -9.07 0.51
N ASP A 210 0.35 -8.45 0.53
CA ASP A 210 -0.93 -9.12 0.81
C ASP A 210 -1.51 -9.66 -0.51
N LEU A 211 -1.14 -10.90 -0.84
CA LEU A 211 -1.37 -11.49 -2.15
C LEU A 211 -2.81 -12.00 -2.32
N ASP A 212 -3.46 -12.42 -1.23
CA ASP A 212 -4.85 -12.86 -1.24
C ASP A 212 -5.85 -11.73 -0.92
N VAL A 213 -5.32 -10.56 -0.53
CA VAL A 213 -6.01 -9.29 -0.29
C VAL A 213 -6.90 -9.34 0.95
N ASP A 214 -6.61 -10.20 1.93
CA ASP A 214 -7.42 -10.38 3.14
C ASP A 214 -7.22 -9.28 4.21
N GLY A 215 -6.27 -8.36 3.97
CA GLY A 215 -5.93 -7.28 4.89
C GLY A 215 -4.85 -7.64 5.91
N LYS A 216 -4.23 -8.80 5.75
CA LYS A 216 -3.07 -9.26 6.51
C LYS A 216 -1.98 -9.69 5.53
N VAL A 217 -0.76 -9.71 6.03
CA VAL A 217 0.38 -10.26 5.29
C VAL A 217 0.81 -11.49 6.05
N SER A 218 0.52 -12.68 5.51
CA SER A 218 1.05 -13.92 6.06
C SER A 218 2.55 -14.04 5.77
N LEU A 219 3.24 -14.94 6.49
CA LEU A 219 4.63 -15.29 6.17
C LEU A 219 4.77 -15.79 4.73
N ASP A 220 3.78 -16.53 4.23
CA ASP A 220 3.80 -17.12 2.91
C ASP A 220 3.59 -16.06 1.83
N ASP A 221 2.68 -15.11 2.04
CA ASP A 221 2.48 -13.99 1.10
C ASP A 221 3.73 -13.11 1.03
N LEU A 222 4.32 -12.78 2.18
CA LEU A 222 5.54 -11.98 2.23
C LEU A 222 6.69 -12.70 1.52
N TYR A 223 6.87 -14.01 1.77
CA TYR A 223 7.92 -14.78 1.11
C TYR A 223 7.74 -14.81 -0.41
N GLU A 224 6.54 -15.10 -0.90
CA GLU A 224 6.26 -15.17 -2.34
C GLU A 224 6.45 -13.81 -3.02
N TYR A 225 5.96 -12.74 -2.38
CA TYR A 225 6.19 -11.37 -2.85
C TYR A 225 7.68 -11.04 -2.95
N VAL A 226 8.44 -11.28 -1.87
CA VAL A 226 9.88 -11.00 -1.81
C VAL A 226 10.64 -11.86 -2.81
N TYR A 227 10.32 -13.15 -2.93
CA TYR A 227 10.95 -14.05 -3.89
C TYR A 227 10.78 -13.52 -5.32
N ARG A 228 9.55 -13.17 -5.73
CA ARG A 228 9.29 -12.61 -7.06
C ARG A 228 10.04 -11.30 -7.27
N HIS A 229 9.91 -10.35 -6.34
CA HIS A 229 10.49 -9.02 -6.46
C HIS A 229 12.02 -9.05 -6.52
N VAL A 230 12.65 -9.85 -5.66
CA VAL A 230 14.11 -10.02 -5.65
C VAL A 230 14.59 -10.64 -6.96
N ARG A 231 13.91 -11.68 -7.47
CA ARG A 231 14.29 -12.31 -8.74
C ARG A 231 14.08 -11.43 -9.97
N GLU A 232 13.07 -10.55 -9.94
CA GLU A 232 12.84 -9.56 -11.00
C GLU A 232 13.93 -8.48 -11.03
N GLN A 233 14.37 -8.01 -9.86
CA GLN A 233 15.44 -7.00 -9.76
C GLN A 233 16.85 -7.59 -9.93
N ASN A 234 17.08 -8.79 -9.40
CA ASN A 234 18.35 -9.49 -9.43
C ASN A 234 18.14 -11.00 -9.67
N PRO A 235 18.22 -11.48 -10.92
CA PRO A 235 18.04 -12.89 -11.25
C PRO A 235 19.05 -13.85 -10.60
N HIS A 236 20.19 -13.33 -10.13
CA HIS A 236 21.26 -14.06 -9.42
C HIS A 236 21.08 -14.04 -7.89
N GLN A 237 19.91 -13.60 -7.41
CA GLN A 237 19.59 -13.62 -5.99
C GLN A 237 18.30 -14.42 -5.81
N THR A 238 18.41 -15.56 -5.14
CA THR A 238 17.27 -16.47 -4.92
C THR A 238 16.97 -16.57 -3.43
N PRO A 239 15.95 -15.86 -2.91
CA PRO A 239 15.52 -16.02 -1.53
C PRO A 239 15.09 -17.45 -1.24
N LYS A 240 15.30 -17.90 0.00
CA LYS A 240 14.85 -19.23 0.46
C LYS A 240 14.13 -19.12 1.79
N LYS A 241 13.24 -20.07 2.05
CA LYS A 241 12.48 -20.17 3.31
C LYS A 241 12.57 -21.59 3.86
N ALA A 242 12.77 -21.70 5.17
CA ALA A 242 12.44 -22.89 5.94
C ALA A 242 11.51 -22.49 7.08
N ALA A 243 10.51 -23.29 7.36
CA ALA A 243 9.56 -23.00 8.41
C ALA A 243 8.95 -24.28 8.97
N GLU A 244 8.65 -24.24 10.25
CA GLU A 244 7.86 -25.23 10.95
C GLU A 244 6.85 -24.47 11.78
N LEU A 245 5.60 -24.40 11.29
CA LEU A 245 4.54 -23.59 11.85
C LEU A 245 3.29 -24.45 12.08
N HIS A 246 2.59 -24.18 13.17
CA HIS A 246 1.26 -24.70 13.40
C HIS A 246 0.23 -23.60 13.16
N GLY A 247 -0.51 -23.71 12.05
CA GLY A 247 -1.42 -22.67 11.58
C GLY A 247 -0.69 -21.56 10.83
N GLU A 248 -1.45 -20.53 10.47
CA GLU A 248 -0.93 -19.39 9.71
C GLU A 248 -0.27 -18.35 10.62
N LEU A 249 0.87 -17.80 10.18
CA LEU A 249 1.58 -16.74 10.88
C LEU A 249 1.43 -15.41 10.14
N HIS A 250 0.72 -14.47 10.76
CA HIS A 250 0.58 -13.10 10.25
C HIS A 250 1.73 -12.21 10.72
N LEU A 251 2.41 -11.56 9.78
CA LEU A 251 3.57 -10.69 10.02
C LEU A 251 3.23 -9.20 9.97
N ALA A 252 2.18 -8.81 9.26
CA ALA A 252 1.75 -7.43 9.21
C ALA A 252 0.27 -7.31 8.86
N HIS A 253 -0.28 -6.13 9.09
CA HIS A 253 -1.53 -5.66 8.53
C HIS A 253 -1.27 -5.02 7.16
N SER A 254 -2.21 -5.19 6.26
CA SER A 254 -2.17 -4.61 4.92
C SER A 254 -3.20 -3.50 4.79
N ARG A 255 -2.72 -2.31 4.39
CA ARG A 255 -3.59 -1.18 4.02
C ARG A 255 -4.37 -1.43 2.73
N ARG A 256 -4.09 -2.52 2.00
CA ARG A 256 -4.84 -2.91 0.80
C ARG A 256 -6.05 -3.78 1.08
N GLY A 257 -6.19 -4.33 2.29
CA GLY A 257 -7.21 -5.32 2.63
C GLY A 257 -8.58 -5.02 2.04
N ARG A 258 -9.05 -5.94 1.21
CA ARG A 258 -10.43 -5.96 0.70
C ARG A 258 -11.11 -7.14 1.35
N ILE A 259 -12.34 -6.92 1.82
CA ILE A 259 -13.11 -8.04 2.33
C ILE A 259 -13.32 -9.04 1.20
N LYS A 260 -13.11 -10.34 1.50
CA LYS A 260 -13.42 -11.42 0.59
C LYS A 260 -14.51 -12.29 1.21
N ILE A 261 -15.66 -12.36 0.54
CA ILE A 261 -16.77 -13.23 0.94
C ILE A 261 -16.83 -14.36 -0.08
N VAL A 262 -16.72 -15.60 0.39
CA VAL A 262 -16.90 -16.76 -0.50
C VAL A 262 -18.39 -16.87 -0.83
N ALA A 263 -18.74 -16.60 -2.09
CA ALA A 263 -20.12 -16.60 -2.57
C ALA A 263 -20.74 -18.02 -2.53
N ILE A 264 -21.99 -18.12 -2.08
CA ILE A 264 -22.82 -19.31 -2.31
C ILE A 264 -23.57 -19.10 -3.64
N PRO A 265 -23.37 -19.97 -4.65
CA PRO A 265 -24.06 -19.85 -5.93
C PRO A 265 -25.59 -19.82 -5.80
N SER A 266 -26.25 -19.18 -6.77
CA SER A 266 -27.70 -19.23 -6.87
C SER A 266 -28.19 -20.68 -7.02
N PRO A 267 -29.35 -21.06 -6.45
CA PRO A 267 -29.85 -22.43 -6.53
C PRO A 267 -30.19 -22.80 -7.99
N PRO A 268 -30.16 -24.09 -8.36
CA PRO A 268 -30.37 -24.53 -9.75
C PRO A 268 -31.67 -24.00 -10.38
N SER A 269 -32.76 -23.90 -9.59
CA SER A 269 -34.04 -23.34 -10.07
C SER A 269 -33.93 -21.88 -10.47
N LEU A 270 -33.15 -21.08 -9.74
CA LEU A 270 -32.95 -19.66 -10.03
C LEU A 270 -32.01 -19.47 -11.22
N GLN A 271 -30.98 -20.32 -11.35
CA GLN A 271 -30.14 -20.34 -12.55
C GLN A 271 -30.95 -20.71 -13.79
N ALA A 272 -31.81 -21.73 -13.71
CA ALA A 272 -32.69 -22.12 -14.81
C ALA A 272 -33.68 -21.01 -15.19
N ALA A 273 -34.25 -20.30 -14.21
CA ALA A 273 -35.12 -19.17 -14.45
C ALA A 273 -34.39 -18.01 -15.15
N MET A 274 -33.14 -17.73 -14.78
CA MET A 274 -32.34 -16.69 -15.42
C MET A 274 -31.93 -17.06 -16.86
N ASN A 275 -31.76 -18.35 -17.16
CA ASN A 275 -31.46 -18.83 -18.50
C ASN A 275 -32.72 -19.07 -19.36
N SER A 276 -33.92 -18.73 -18.86
CA SER A 276 -35.17 -18.89 -19.60
C SER A 276 -35.20 -17.99 -20.84
N GLY A 277 -35.75 -18.49 -21.95
CA GLY A 277 -36.04 -17.67 -23.13
C GLY A 277 -37.16 -16.63 -22.90
N ASP A 278 -37.98 -16.84 -21.87
CA ASP A 278 -39.08 -15.95 -21.50
C ASP A 278 -38.58 -14.79 -20.62
N VAL A 279 -38.82 -13.56 -21.09
CA VAL A 279 -38.38 -12.31 -20.44
C VAL A 279 -39.05 -12.13 -19.07
N LEU A 280 -40.32 -12.48 -18.93
CA LEU A 280 -41.05 -12.33 -17.67
C LEU A 280 -40.48 -13.26 -16.57
N THR A 281 -40.11 -14.48 -16.95
CA THR A 281 -39.42 -15.42 -16.07
C THR A 281 -38.08 -14.85 -15.58
N ARG A 282 -37.28 -14.26 -16.48
CA ARG A 282 -36.00 -13.61 -16.11
C ARG A 282 -36.21 -12.41 -15.19
N GLN A 283 -37.23 -11.59 -15.43
CA GLN A 283 -37.59 -10.49 -14.52
C GLN A 283 -37.94 -10.98 -13.11
N GLY A 284 -38.73 -12.05 -13.02
CA GLY A 284 -39.04 -12.70 -11.74
C GLY A 284 -37.78 -13.22 -11.04
N ALA A 285 -36.83 -13.77 -11.79
CA ALA A 285 -35.54 -14.21 -11.27
C ALA A 285 -34.69 -13.05 -10.72
N VAL A 286 -34.66 -11.89 -11.40
CA VAL A 286 -33.98 -10.68 -10.89
C VAL A 286 -34.60 -10.20 -9.58
N MET A 287 -35.92 -10.29 -9.42
CA MET A 287 -36.59 -9.94 -8.16
C MET A 287 -36.26 -10.91 -7.01
N GLU A 288 -36.11 -12.20 -7.29
CA GLU A 288 -35.63 -13.16 -6.28
C GLU A 288 -34.15 -12.92 -5.92
N LEU A 289 -33.31 -12.55 -6.89
CA LEU A 289 -31.94 -12.12 -6.62
C LEU A 289 -31.90 -10.87 -5.74
N ARG A 290 -32.74 -9.86 -5.99
CA ARG A 290 -32.90 -8.68 -5.12
C ARG A 290 -33.25 -9.06 -3.67
N ARG A 291 -34.11 -10.06 -3.47
CA ARG A 291 -34.45 -10.55 -2.13
C ARG A 291 -33.25 -11.21 -1.45
N ARG A 292 -32.51 -12.04 -2.18
CA ARG A 292 -31.28 -12.71 -1.69
C ARG A 292 -30.14 -11.72 -1.40
N LEU A 293 -30.07 -10.64 -2.16
CA LEU A 293 -29.10 -9.56 -1.96
C LEU A 293 -29.20 -8.90 -0.57
N ARG A 294 -30.38 -8.97 0.05
CA ARG A 294 -30.67 -8.45 1.39
C ARG A 294 -30.65 -9.53 2.48
N HIS A 295 -30.14 -10.73 2.17
CA HIS A 295 -30.07 -11.84 3.11
C HIS A 295 -29.09 -11.54 4.26
N MET A 296 -29.35 -12.13 5.44
CA MET A 296 -28.51 -11.90 6.62
C MET A 296 -27.19 -12.66 6.57
N GLU A 297 -27.13 -13.75 5.80
CA GLU A 297 -25.90 -14.49 5.54
C GLU A 297 -25.14 -13.86 4.37
N LEU A 298 -23.96 -13.31 4.67
CA LEU A 298 -23.09 -12.64 3.69
C LEU A 298 -22.77 -13.51 2.46
N PRO A 299 -22.45 -14.81 2.58
CA PRO A 299 -22.19 -15.66 1.41
C PRO A 299 -23.36 -15.74 0.41
N VAL A 300 -24.60 -15.74 0.91
CA VAL A 300 -25.81 -15.78 0.07
C VAL A 300 -26.05 -14.43 -0.63
N ALA A 301 -25.87 -13.34 0.12
CA ALA A 301 -26.01 -11.99 -0.43
C ALA A 301 -24.93 -11.71 -1.50
N GLU A 302 -23.69 -12.14 -1.26
CA GLU A 302 -22.60 -12.01 -2.22
C GLU A 302 -22.84 -12.84 -3.50
N GLY A 303 -23.32 -14.08 -3.36
CA GLY A 303 -23.68 -14.89 -4.53
C GLY A 303 -24.82 -14.30 -5.36
N ALA A 304 -25.77 -13.60 -4.73
CA ALA A 304 -26.80 -12.86 -5.45
C ALA A 304 -26.23 -11.63 -6.15
N ARG A 305 -25.30 -10.89 -5.52
CA ARG A 305 -24.61 -9.73 -6.10
C ARG A 305 -23.83 -10.11 -7.35
N GLN A 306 -23.02 -11.17 -7.28
CA GLN A 306 -22.23 -11.66 -8.42
C GLN A 306 -23.13 -12.09 -9.59
N HIS A 307 -24.22 -12.81 -9.31
CA HIS A 307 -25.16 -13.23 -10.35
C HIS A 307 -25.88 -12.02 -10.99
N LEU A 308 -26.25 -11.01 -10.21
CA LEU A 308 -26.79 -9.75 -10.74
C LEU A 308 -25.78 -9.00 -11.62
N GLU A 309 -24.49 -8.99 -11.25
CA GLU A 309 -23.44 -8.38 -12.08
C GLU A 309 -23.21 -9.12 -13.39
N GLU A 310 -23.37 -10.44 -13.41
CA GLU A 310 -23.34 -11.23 -14.64
C GLU A 310 -24.52 -10.91 -15.54
N VAL A 311 -25.73 -10.81 -14.97
CA VAL A 311 -26.95 -10.46 -15.70
C VAL A 311 -26.87 -9.02 -16.26
N ALA A 312 -26.41 -8.07 -15.45
CA ALA A 312 -26.22 -6.68 -15.86
C ALA A 312 -25.24 -6.52 -17.02
N ARG A 313 -24.25 -7.42 -17.16
CA ARG A 313 -23.25 -7.38 -18.24
C ARG A 313 -23.68 -8.13 -19.49
N ASN A 314 -24.43 -9.21 -19.35
CA ASN A 314 -24.57 -10.21 -20.43
C ASN A 314 -26.00 -10.40 -20.95
N ASP A 315 -27.05 -9.94 -20.24
CA ASP A 315 -28.44 -10.11 -20.68
C ASP A 315 -28.89 -8.99 -21.66
N ILE A 316 -30.11 -9.10 -22.17
CA ILE A 316 -30.74 -8.05 -22.97
C ILE A 316 -30.92 -6.78 -22.13
N GLN A 317 -30.89 -5.62 -22.79
CA GLN A 317 -30.92 -4.30 -22.14
C GLN A 317 -32.00 -4.16 -21.06
N GLN A 318 -33.23 -4.62 -21.33
CA GLN A 318 -34.32 -4.53 -20.36
C GLN A 318 -34.06 -5.29 -19.03
N ILE A 319 -33.40 -6.44 -19.10
CA ILE A 319 -33.07 -7.25 -17.91
C ILE A 319 -31.77 -6.73 -17.27
N ALA A 320 -30.80 -6.34 -18.09
CA ALA A 320 -29.55 -5.77 -17.63
C ALA A 320 -29.75 -4.46 -16.85
N ASP A 321 -30.64 -3.58 -17.31
CA ASP A 321 -31.01 -2.34 -16.62
C ASP A 321 -31.69 -2.65 -15.28
N LEU A 322 -32.61 -3.62 -15.25
CA LEU A 322 -33.27 -4.06 -14.01
C LEU A 322 -32.26 -4.62 -12.99
N ALA A 323 -31.29 -5.42 -13.43
CA ALA A 323 -30.25 -5.94 -12.56
C ALA A 323 -29.32 -4.83 -12.04
N SER A 324 -28.98 -3.85 -12.88
CA SER A 324 -28.18 -2.68 -12.52
C SER A 324 -28.89 -1.79 -11.50
N ASP A 325 -30.19 -1.57 -11.67
CA ASP A 325 -31.03 -0.83 -10.71
C ASP A 325 -31.02 -1.51 -9.34
N VAL A 326 -31.18 -2.85 -9.32
CA VAL A 326 -31.11 -3.63 -8.08
C VAL A 326 -29.74 -3.54 -7.41
N LEU A 327 -28.65 -3.63 -8.18
CA LEU A 327 -27.28 -3.48 -7.65
C LEU A 327 -27.09 -2.09 -7.01
N SER A 328 -27.68 -1.04 -7.60
CA SER A 328 -27.58 0.32 -7.08
C SER A 328 -28.25 0.54 -5.71
N GLU A 329 -29.03 -0.43 -5.23
CA GLU A 329 -29.67 -0.39 -3.91
C GLU A 329 -28.73 -0.79 -2.77
N ILE A 330 -27.66 -1.54 -3.05
CA ILE A 330 -26.63 -1.82 -2.06
C ILE A 330 -25.71 -0.61 -1.96
N ARG A 331 -26.12 0.36 -1.14
CA ARG A 331 -25.26 1.48 -0.79
C ARG A 331 -24.84 1.45 0.68
N LEU A 332 -23.57 1.75 0.90
CA LEU A 332 -23.00 2.01 2.20
C LEU A 332 -23.12 3.51 2.49
N THR A 333 -23.76 3.86 3.60
CA THR A 333 -23.96 5.26 3.97
C THR A 333 -23.45 5.49 5.39
N PRO A 334 -22.18 5.95 5.55
CA PRO A 334 -21.67 6.36 6.85
C PRO A 334 -22.38 7.63 7.34
N SER A 335 -22.68 7.71 8.63
CA SER A 335 -23.28 8.89 9.25
C SER A 335 -22.65 9.17 10.62
N PRO A 336 -22.00 10.34 10.80
CA PRO A 336 -21.73 11.34 9.76
C PRO A 336 -20.66 10.86 8.75
N ASP A 337 -20.71 11.39 7.53
CA ASP A 337 -19.69 11.22 6.47
C ASP A 337 -18.58 12.29 6.52
N HIS A 338 -18.74 13.29 7.38
CA HIS A 338 -17.74 14.31 7.68
C HIS A 338 -17.58 14.52 9.19
N LEU A 339 -16.36 14.39 9.67
CA LEU A 339 -15.97 14.51 11.07
C LEU A 339 -15.02 15.70 11.27
N ASP A 340 -15.52 16.77 11.88
CA ASP A 340 -14.69 17.89 12.33
C ASP A 340 -14.43 17.79 13.84
N PHE A 341 -13.20 17.53 14.24
CA PHE A 341 -12.79 17.45 15.65
C PHE A 341 -12.53 18.82 16.30
N GLY A 342 -12.45 19.90 15.52
CA GLY A 342 -12.15 21.24 15.99
C GLY A 342 -10.74 21.38 16.58
N LEU A 343 -10.57 22.34 17.51
CA LEU A 343 -9.31 22.58 18.20
C LEU A 343 -9.04 21.50 19.27
N ILE A 344 -7.92 20.80 19.13
CA ILE A 344 -7.43 19.78 20.05
C ILE A 344 -6.08 20.24 20.63
N PRO A 345 -5.92 20.33 21.96
CA PRO A 345 -4.62 20.63 22.55
C PRO A 345 -3.62 19.50 22.29
N ARG A 346 -2.37 19.84 21.94
CA ARG A 346 -1.28 18.88 21.80
C ARG A 346 -1.08 18.06 23.06
N GLY A 347 -0.96 16.73 22.91
CA GLY A 347 -0.76 15.80 24.03
C GLY A 347 -2.00 15.54 24.89
N SER A 348 -3.17 16.03 24.47
CA SER A 348 -4.44 15.70 25.14
C SER A 348 -4.88 14.27 24.82
N THR A 349 -5.70 13.68 25.70
CA THR A 349 -6.30 12.36 25.48
C THR A 349 -7.09 12.35 24.16
N PRO A 350 -6.92 11.34 23.29
CA PRO A 350 -7.58 11.29 21.99
C PRO A 350 -9.10 11.44 22.14
N ARG A 351 -9.67 12.49 21.57
CA ARG A 351 -11.13 12.62 21.47
C ARG A 351 -11.64 11.54 20.52
N LYS A 352 -12.74 10.90 20.90
CA LYS A 352 -13.41 9.86 20.11
C LYS A 352 -14.63 10.44 19.42
N ARG A 353 -14.84 10.13 18.14
CA ARG A 353 -16.11 10.40 17.45
C ARG A 353 -16.62 9.14 16.77
N SER A 354 -17.91 8.87 16.89
CA SER A 354 -18.53 7.67 16.34
C SER A 354 -19.14 7.96 14.97
N VAL A 355 -19.03 6.97 14.08
CA VAL A 355 -19.70 6.92 12.77
C VAL A 355 -20.56 5.66 12.74
N THR A 356 -21.82 5.81 12.37
CA THR A 356 -22.75 4.68 12.18
C THR A 356 -22.81 4.30 10.71
N MET A 357 -22.78 2.99 10.42
CA MET A 357 -22.79 2.48 9.05
C MET A 357 -24.21 2.03 8.68
N HIS A 358 -24.84 2.73 7.75
CA HIS A 358 -26.16 2.38 7.22
C HIS A 358 -26.05 1.62 5.89
N GLY A 359 -27.09 0.85 5.57
CA GLY A 359 -27.18 0.02 4.36
C GLY A 359 -27.47 -1.46 4.65
N PRO A 360 -27.65 -2.29 3.61
CA PRO A 360 -27.72 -3.74 3.75
C PRO A 360 -26.45 -4.30 4.42
N LEU A 361 -26.55 -5.49 5.04
CA LEU A 361 -25.41 -6.09 5.74
C LEU A 361 -24.19 -6.30 4.83
N LEU A 362 -24.42 -6.68 3.58
CA LEU A 362 -23.34 -6.83 2.59
C LEU A 362 -22.61 -5.50 2.33
N ALA A 363 -23.33 -4.37 2.30
CA ALA A 363 -22.75 -3.03 2.16
C ALA A 363 -21.92 -2.62 3.38
N ARG A 364 -22.45 -2.92 4.57
CA ARG A 364 -21.85 -2.57 5.86
C ARG A 364 -20.63 -3.42 6.20
N HIS A 365 -20.46 -4.56 5.53
CA HIS A 365 -19.27 -5.37 5.63
C HIS A 365 -18.18 -4.74 4.77
N CYS A 366 -17.43 -3.81 5.37
CA CYS A 366 -16.32 -3.09 4.75
C CYS A 366 -15.12 -2.96 5.70
N VAL A 367 -13.92 -2.77 5.15
CA VAL A 367 -12.70 -2.41 5.90
C VAL A 367 -12.52 -0.89 5.85
N ALA A 368 -12.25 -0.28 6.99
CA ALA A 368 -11.90 1.13 7.08
C ALA A 368 -10.39 1.32 6.92
N GLN A 369 -9.97 2.14 5.96
CA GLN A 369 -8.58 2.41 5.63
C GLN A 369 -8.27 3.89 5.81
N PRO A 370 -7.68 4.29 6.95
CA PRO A 370 -7.22 5.66 7.14
C PRO A 370 -6.10 5.99 6.15
N THR A 371 -6.21 7.13 5.48
CA THR A 371 -5.22 7.60 4.49
C THR A 371 -4.01 8.29 5.13
N GLN A 372 -4.09 8.59 6.42
CA GLN A 372 -3.08 9.32 7.17
C GLN A 372 -2.73 8.60 8.47
N SER A 373 -1.45 8.64 8.86
CA SER A 373 -0.94 7.95 10.05
C SER A 373 -1.46 8.52 11.38
N TRP A 374 -1.92 9.77 11.39
CA TRP A 374 -2.53 10.41 12.55
C TRP A 374 -4.00 10.00 12.75
N LEU A 375 -4.62 9.31 11.79
CA LEU A 375 -5.98 8.79 11.92
C LEU A 375 -5.96 7.35 12.41
N ARG A 376 -6.71 7.08 13.49
CA ARG A 376 -6.99 5.72 13.95
C ARG A 376 -8.48 5.45 13.96
N VAL A 377 -8.83 4.20 13.68
CA VAL A 377 -10.22 3.78 13.54
C VAL A 377 -10.38 2.46 14.28
N ASP A 378 -11.28 2.45 15.26
CA ASP A 378 -11.65 1.27 16.03
C ASP A 378 -13.04 0.79 15.57
N PRO A 379 -13.19 -0.44 15.07
CA PRO A 379 -14.50 -0.96 14.67
C PRO A 379 -15.42 -1.17 15.88
N THR A 380 -16.71 -0.89 15.68
CA THR A 380 -17.79 -1.12 16.65
C THR A 380 -18.88 -1.99 16.03
N GLY A 381 -19.83 -2.48 16.84
CA GLY A 381 -20.93 -3.32 16.35
C GLY A 381 -21.84 -2.64 15.31
N SER A 382 -21.92 -1.31 15.29
CA SER A 382 -22.75 -0.54 14.36
C SER A 382 -21.98 0.38 13.42
N GLY A 383 -20.65 0.46 13.54
CA GLY A 383 -19.81 1.29 12.68
C GLY A 383 -18.40 1.45 13.21
N LEU A 384 -17.93 2.68 13.40
CA LEU A 384 -16.53 2.98 13.70
C LEU A 384 -16.42 4.04 14.80
N GLU A 385 -15.43 3.94 15.67
CA GLU A 385 -14.90 5.07 16.43
C GLU A 385 -13.64 5.60 15.75
N VAL A 386 -13.58 6.91 15.57
CA VAL A 386 -12.47 7.62 14.92
C VAL A 386 -11.70 8.42 15.96
N HIS A 387 -10.38 8.38 15.87
CA HIS A 387 -9.44 9.04 16.76
C HIS A 387 -8.36 9.78 15.97
N VAL A 388 -7.92 10.91 16.52
CA VAL A 388 -6.88 11.78 15.97
C VAL A 388 -5.67 11.75 16.91
N ASP A 389 -4.51 11.38 16.38
CA ASP A 389 -3.23 11.52 17.05
C ASP A 389 -2.83 13.00 17.08
N THR A 390 -2.50 13.51 18.27
CA THR A 390 -2.18 14.92 18.51
C THR A 390 -0.67 15.18 18.57
N ALA A 391 0.16 14.23 18.14
CA ALA A 391 1.61 14.39 18.13
C ALA A 391 2.09 15.52 17.19
N ALA A 392 1.41 15.71 16.06
CA ALA A 392 1.73 16.73 15.05
C ALA A 392 0.83 17.97 15.19
N GLU A 393 1.42 19.17 15.18
CA GLU A 393 0.71 20.46 15.26
C GLU A 393 0.20 20.93 13.89
N GLY A 394 -0.88 21.73 13.90
CA GLY A 394 -1.43 22.37 12.72
C GLY A 394 -2.79 21.84 12.29
N HIS A 395 -3.19 22.23 11.07
CA HIS A 395 -4.45 21.78 10.48
C HIS A 395 -4.24 20.40 9.82
N LEU A 396 -5.00 19.41 10.28
CA LEU A 396 -4.96 18.04 9.82
C LEU A 396 -6.22 17.78 8.98
N SER A 397 -6.02 17.25 7.78
CA SER A 397 -7.09 16.85 6.87
C SER A 397 -6.75 15.50 6.25
N GLY A 398 -7.69 14.56 6.32
CA GLY A 398 -7.47 13.18 5.90
C GLY A 398 -8.78 12.42 5.71
N ASP A 399 -8.70 11.34 4.95
CA ASP A 399 -9.85 10.52 4.61
C ASP A 399 -9.75 9.14 5.27
N ILE A 400 -10.91 8.57 5.60
CA ILE A 400 -11.06 7.14 5.90
C ILE A 400 -11.80 6.53 4.72
N VAL A 401 -11.11 5.71 3.94
CA VAL A 401 -11.70 5.01 2.79
C VAL A 401 -12.32 3.71 3.29
N LEU A 402 -13.62 3.56 3.08
CA LEU A 402 -14.38 2.36 3.41
C LEU A 402 -14.43 1.48 2.17
N LYS A 403 -13.79 0.31 2.22
CA LYS A 403 -13.76 -0.64 1.11
C LYS A 403 -14.58 -1.88 1.45
N GLY A 404 -15.73 -2.04 0.82
CA GLY A 404 -16.57 -3.23 0.92
C GLY A 404 -16.58 -4.04 -0.38
N VAL A 405 -17.16 -5.24 -0.33
CA VAL A 405 -17.37 -6.08 -1.52
C VAL A 405 -18.45 -5.51 -2.43
N ALA A 406 -19.42 -4.82 -1.84
CA ALA A 406 -20.59 -4.34 -2.54
C ALA A 406 -20.62 -2.82 -2.80
N ASP A 407 -19.93 -2.03 -1.99
CA ASP A 407 -19.84 -0.58 -2.17
C ASP A 407 -18.56 -0.02 -1.53
N GLU A 408 -18.10 1.13 -2.02
CA GLU A 408 -17.00 1.90 -1.43
C GLU A 408 -17.50 3.28 -1.02
N SER A 409 -17.05 3.78 0.14
CA SER A 409 -17.46 5.09 0.66
C SER A 409 -16.29 5.81 1.32
N VAL A 410 -16.41 7.11 1.58
CA VAL A 410 -15.33 7.91 2.18
C VAL A 410 -15.90 8.73 3.34
N ILE A 411 -15.19 8.72 4.47
CA ILE A 411 -15.45 9.63 5.59
C ILE A 411 -14.33 10.67 5.62
N HIS A 412 -14.68 11.94 5.51
CA HIS A 412 -13.73 13.05 5.59
C HIS A 412 -13.49 13.44 7.04
N VAL A 413 -12.22 13.63 7.43
CA VAL A 413 -11.84 14.01 8.80
C VAL A 413 -10.99 15.27 8.81
N GLU A 414 -11.38 16.23 9.63
CA GLU A 414 -10.65 17.48 9.87
C GLU A 414 -10.38 17.66 11.37
N ALA A 415 -9.20 18.20 11.69
CA ALA A 415 -8.82 18.57 13.04
C ALA A 415 -7.83 19.76 13.04
N VAL A 416 -7.78 20.51 14.13
CA VAL A 416 -6.75 21.53 14.35
C VAL A 416 -6.02 21.20 15.65
N VAL A 417 -4.76 20.82 15.57
CA VAL A 417 -3.92 20.57 16.75
C VAL A 417 -3.19 21.86 17.11
N GLY A 418 -3.55 22.44 18.26
CA GLY A 418 -2.99 23.67 18.79
C GLY A 418 -2.06 23.45 19.99
N PRO A 419 -1.35 24.50 20.43
CA PRO A 419 -0.44 24.40 21.58
C PRO A 419 -1.19 23.93 22.84
N ALA A 420 -0.49 23.16 23.69
CA ALA A 420 -1.05 22.67 24.95
C ALA A 420 -1.56 23.85 25.80
N HIS A 421 -2.80 23.76 26.28
CA HIS A 421 -3.36 24.78 27.16
C HIS A 421 -2.67 24.65 28.53
N GLU A 422 -1.90 25.66 28.95
CA GLU A 422 -1.53 25.78 30.35
C GLU A 422 -2.81 25.97 31.17
N PRO A 423 -3.04 25.19 32.25
CA PRO A 423 -4.17 25.46 33.12
C PRO A 423 -3.95 26.84 33.75
N GLY A 424 -4.79 27.80 33.35
CA GLY A 424 -4.75 29.16 33.84
C GLY A 424 -4.68 29.19 35.37
N GLY A 425 -3.68 29.90 35.88
CA GLY A 425 -3.47 30.13 37.30
C GLY A 425 -4.77 30.61 37.95
N GLY A 426 -5.23 29.84 38.94
CA GLY A 426 -6.37 30.24 39.76
C GLY A 426 -6.07 31.56 40.49
N PRO A 427 -7.07 32.42 40.73
CA PRO A 427 -6.88 33.57 41.59
C PRO A 427 -6.70 33.08 43.03
N SER A 428 -5.54 33.40 43.62
CA SER A 428 -5.23 33.13 45.01
C SER A 428 -6.12 33.94 45.95
N ASN A 429 -6.76 33.23 46.89
CA ASN A 429 -7.10 33.63 48.25
C ASN A 429 -7.23 35.13 48.57
N GLY A 430 -8.48 35.61 48.66
CA GLY A 430 -8.89 36.67 49.58
C GLY A 430 -9.89 36.11 50.58
N SER A 431 -9.47 35.91 51.84
CA SER A 431 -10.33 35.47 52.95
C SER A 431 -11.35 36.54 53.39
N PRO A 432 -12.43 36.14 54.09
CA PRO A 432 -13.69 36.89 54.14
C PRO A 432 -13.77 37.89 55.29
N ARG A 433 -14.37 39.06 55.06
CA ARG A 433 -14.93 39.92 56.12
C ARG A 433 -16.45 39.96 56.00
N THR A 434 -17.07 39.46 57.04
CA THR A 434 -18.47 39.64 57.43
C THR A 434 -18.78 41.12 57.67
N THR A 435 -19.99 41.56 57.32
CA THR A 435 -20.92 42.28 58.23
C THR A 435 -22.30 42.49 57.61
N HIS A 436 -23.30 42.34 58.46
CA HIS A 436 -24.75 42.52 58.33
C HIS A 436 -25.24 43.85 57.73
N GLY A 437 -26.48 43.83 57.22
CA GLY A 437 -27.53 44.70 57.80
C GLY A 437 -28.36 45.60 56.88
N SER A 438 -29.59 45.15 56.63
CA SER A 438 -30.88 45.88 56.55
C SER A 438 -31.18 46.94 55.47
N ASP A 439 -32.34 46.70 54.83
CA ASP A 439 -33.57 47.53 54.88
C ASP A 439 -34.11 48.05 53.54
N GLY A 440 -35.41 47.81 53.31
CA GLY A 440 -36.27 48.81 52.66
C GLY A 440 -37.14 48.42 51.45
N LYS A 441 -38.26 47.74 51.72
CA LYS A 441 -39.64 48.00 51.21
C LYS A 441 -40.03 47.95 49.70
N ARG A 442 -41.08 47.13 49.49
CA ARG A 442 -42.38 47.33 48.78
C ARG A 442 -42.51 47.13 47.25
N ASP A 443 -43.34 46.12 46.91
CA ASP A 443 -44.49 46.08 45.97
C ASP A 443 -44.53 47.14 44.83
N THR A 444 -44.82 46.86 43.55
CA THR A 444 -45.80 45.93 42.94
C THR A 444 -45.60 45.87 41.40
N ALA A 445 -45.89 44.69 40.81
CA ALA A 445 -46.32 44.31 39.45
C ALA A 445 -46.17 45.23 38.20
N ILE A 446 -45.72 44.66 37.08
CA ILE A 446 -46.51 44.25 35.88
C ILE A 446 -45.54 43.67 34.81
N VAL A 447 -45.88 42.53 34.23
CA VAL A 447 -45.20 41.90 33.07
C VAL A 447 -46.07 42.07 31.84
N GLU A 448 -45.49 42.59 30.75
CA GLU A 448 -45.87 42.28 29.36
C GLU A 448 -44.75 42.72 28.37
N PRO A 449 -44.73 42.24 27.10
CA PRO A 449 -43.70 41.33 26.55
C PRO A 449 -42.60 42.03 25.73
N PRO A 450 -41.44 41.39 25.52
CA PRO A 450 -40.33 42.02 24.81
C PRO A 450 -40.56 42.08 23.29
N ARG A 451 -40.50 43.31 22.75
CA ARG A 451 -40.38 43.58 21.30
C ARG A 451 -38.91 43.58 20.87
N ILE A 452 -38.71 43.12 19.64
CA ILE A 452 -37.47 42.85 18.90
C ILE A 452 -36.49 44.05 18.90
N PRO A 453 -35.18 43.86 19.14
CA PRO A 453 -34.18 44.92 18.99
C PRO A 453 -33.70 45.14 17.53
N PRO A 454 -33.39 46.39 17.12
CA PRO A 454 -32.90 46.75 15.78
C PRO A 454 -31.40 46.48 15.57
N PRO A 455 -30.90 46.47 14.31
CA PRO A 455 -29.57 45.99 13.95
C PRO A 455 -28.45 47.02 14.26
N PRO A 456 -27.21 46.56 14.50
CA PRO A 456 -26.10 47.44 14.87
C PRO A 456 -25.48 48.20 13.68
N GLU A 457 -25.12 49.46 13.95
CA GLU A 457 -24.41 50.38 13.05
C GLU A 457 -22.93 50.02 12.81
N ARG A 458 -22.40 50.50 11.69
CA ARG A 458 -21.06 50.20 11.14
C ARG A 458 -19.92 50.96 11.85
N PRO A 459 -18.71 50.39 11.92
CA PRO A 459 -17.50 51.09 12.41
C PRO A 459 -16.83 52.00 11.33
N PRO A 460 -15.96 52.95 11.76
CA PRO A 460 -15.40 54.02 10.92
C PRO A 460 -14.20 53.57 10.04
N PRO A 461 -13.79 54.36 9.03
CA PRO A 461 -12.86 53.92 8.00
C PRO A 461 -11.41 54.07 8.44
N THR A 462 -10.61 53.02 8.30
CA THR A 462 -9.15 53.09 8.42
C THR A 462 -8.53 52.61 7.10
N THR A 463 -7.84 53.56 6.45
CA THR A 463 -6.93 53.46 5.30
C THR A 463 -6.66 52.07 4.74
N ALA A 464 -7.23 51.81 3.56
CA ALA A 464 -6.89 50.70 2.71
C ALA A 464 -5.46 50.88 2.16
N HIS A 465 -4.51 50.12 2.69
CA HIS A 465 -3.41 49.64 1.85
C HIS A 465 -4.04 48.66 0.85
N GLN A 466 -4.27 49.15 -0.37
CA GLN A 466 -4.67 48.31 -1.50
C GLN A 466 -3.53 47.36 -1.84
N THR A 467 -3.46 46.19 -1.20
CA THR A 467 -2.98 45.00 -1.89
C THR A 467 -4.09 44.56 -2.82
N ARG A 468 -4.01 45.06 -4.04
CA ARG A 468 -4.77 44.63 -5.20
C ARG A 468 -4.55 43.12 -5.39
N ARG A 469 -5.33 42.27 -4.70
CA ARG A 469 -5.57 40.90 -5.16
C ARG A 469 -6.47 41.04 -6.38
N ASP A 470 -5.84 40.97 -7.55
CA ASP A 470 -6.55 40.72 -8.81
C ASP A 470 -7.59 39.62 -8.56
N GLN A 471 -8.86 39.94 -8.77
CA GLN A 471 -9.86 38.93 -9.06
C GLN A 471 -9.48 38.36 -10.43
N SER A 472 -8.48 37.49 -10.46
CA SER A 472 -8.11 36.74 -11.65
C SER A 472 -9.24 35.76 -11.92
N SER A 473 -9.91 35.91 -13.07
CA SER A 473 -10.81 34.92 -13.64
C SER A 473 -10.26 33.51 -13.42
N PRO A 474 -11.09 32.52 -13.03
CA PRO A 474 -10.63 31.17 -12.75
C PRO A 474 -9.81 30.66 -13.95
N SER A 475 -8.60 30.17 -13.67
CA SER A 475 -7.68 29.73 -14.72
C SER A 475 -8.34 28.62 -15.54
N ARG A 476 -8.39 28.76 -16.87
CA ARG A 476 -8.92 27.75 -17.80
C ARG A 476 -7.83 26.85 -18.40
N ARG A 477 -6.58 26.98 -17.96
CA ARG A 477 -5.42 26.32 -18.58
C ARG A 477 -5.43 24.81 -18.39
N ALA A 478 -5.51 24.31 -17.15
CA ALA A 478 -5.60 22.88 -16.88
C ALA A 478 -6.77 22.16 -17.58
N PRO A 479 -8.03 22.66 -17.54
CA PRO A 479 -9.13 22.02 -18.25
C PRO A 479 -8.99 22.10 -19.78
N ALA A 480 -8.42 23.18 -20.32
CA ALA A 480 -8.12 23.27 -21.76
C ALA A 480 -7.05 22.26 -22.19
N LEU A 481 -5.99 22.09 -21.40
CA LEU A 481 -4.94 21.09 -21.64
C LEU A 481 -5.49 19.66 -21.53
N ALA A 482 -6.36 19.40 -20.56
CA ALA A 482 -7.02 18.10 -20.44
C ALA A 482 -7.93 17.79 -21.63
N GLY A 483 -8.67 18.79 -22.13
CA GLY A 483 -9.44 18.67 -23.37
C GLY A 483 -8.56 18.40 -24.60
N ALA A 484 -7.42 19.10 -24.71
CA ALA A 484 -6.45 18.87 -25.79
C ALA A 484 -5.83 17.46 -25.72
N ALA A 485 -5.49 16.96 -24.53
CA ALA A 485 -5.01 15.60 -24.33
C ALA A 485 -6.03 14.56 -24.78
N LEU A 486 -7.31 14.76 -24.47
CA LEU A 486 -8.38 13.86 -24.91
C LEU A 486 -8.56 13.88 -26.43
N ALA A 487 -8.53 15.07 -27.05
CA ALA A 487 -8.63 15.18 -28.51
C ALA A 487 -7.47 14.44 -29.22
N LEU A 488 -6.24 14.61 -28.72
CA LEU A 488 -5.06 13.92 -29.24
C LEU A 488 -5.14 12.39 -29.05
N ALA A 489 -5.65 11.93 -27.90
CA ALA A 489 -5.88 10.51 -27.67
C ALA A 489 -6.94 9.94 -28.63
N GLY A 490 -7.99 10.69 -28.92
CA GLY A 490 -8.99 10.35 -29.93
C GLY A 490 -8.39 10.28 -31.34
N THR A 491 -7.54 11.24 -31.71
CA THR A 491 -6.79 11.21 -32.98
C THR A 491 -5.93 9.96 -33.08
N ALA A 492 -5.20 9.59 -32.02
CA ALA A 492 -4.37 8.40 -31.99
C ALA A 492 -5.19 7.13 -32.32
N VAL A 493 -6.34 6.96 -31.65
CA VAL A 493 -7.24 5.81 -31.89
C VAL A 493 -7.75 5.79 -33.33
N VAL A 494 -8.22 6.92 -33.86
CA VAL A 494 -8.71 6.99 -35.26
C VAL A 494 -7.60 6.62 -36.23
N THR A 495 -6.39 7.14 -36.04
CA THR A 495 -5.26 6.84 -36.93
C THR A 495 -4.77 5.40 -36.80
N LEU A 496 -4.86 4.78 -35.62
CA LEU A 496 -4.60 3.35 -35.46
C LEU A 496 -5.59 2.51 -36.28
N VAL A 497 -6.88 2.83 -36.22
CA VAL A 497 -7.91 2.11 -36.98
C VAL A 497 -7.64 2.22 -38.49
N LEU A 498 -7.31 3.43 -38.99
CA LEU A 498 -6.95 3.63 -40.39
C LEU A 498 -5.69 2.82 -40.78
N ALA A 499 -4.67 2.79 -39.92
CA ALA A 499 -3.45 2.01 -40.16
C ALA A 499 -3.75 0.50 -40.25
N LEU A 500 -4.59 -0.02 -39.35
CA LEU A 500 -4.99 -1.42 -39.35
C LEU A 500 -5.84 -1.77 -40.58
N GLN A 501 -6.77 -0.90 -40.99
CA GLN A 501 -7.56 -1.10 -42.20
C GLN A 501 -6.66 -1.15 -43.45
N ALA A 502 -5.73 -0.20 -43.59
CA ALA A 502 -4.78 -0.19 -44.70
C ALA A 502 -3.87 -1.43 -44.69
N ALA A 503 -3.41 -1.87 -43.51
CA ALA A 503 -2.62 -3.09 -43.38
C ALA A 503 -3.42 -4.35 -43.75
N VAL A 504 -4.69 -4.45 -43.37
CA VAL A 504 -5.56 -5.58 -43.75
C VAL A 504 -5.77 -5.62 -45.26
N VAL A 505 -6.04 -4.48 -45.89
CA VAL A 505 -6.18 -4.40 -47.36
C VAL A 505 -4.89 -4.83 -48.06
N ALA A 506 -3.74 -4.32 -47.62
CA ALA A 506 -2.44 -4.70 -48.19
C ALA A 506 -2.13 -6.20 -48.04
N VAL A 507 -2.56 -6.83 -46.93
CA VAL A 507 -2.41 -8.28 -46.70
C VAL A 507 -3.36 -9.08 -47.60
N MET A 508 -4.59 -8.62 -47.79
CA MET A 508 -5.58 -9.27 -48.65
C MET A 508 -5.17 -9.21 -50.13
N GLU A 509 -4.73 -8.06 -50.64
CA GLU A 509 -4.28 -7.92 -52.03
C GLU A 509 -3.01 -8.71 -52.33
N ARG A 510 -2.11 -8.87 -51.33
CA ARG A 510 -0.96 -9.79 -51.46
C ARG A 510 -1.38 -11.25 -51.63
N GLY A 511 -2.52 -11.65 -51.05
CA GLY A 511 -3.10 -12.98 -51.22
C GLY A 511 -3.43 -13.29 -52.69
N ASP A 512 -3.78 -12.26 -53.48
CA ASP A 512 -4.20 -12.40 -54.87
C ASP A 512 -3.04 -12.34 -55.88
N GLN A 513 -1.87 -11.81 -55.50
CA GLN A 513 -0.73 -11.57 -56.41
C GLN A 513 0.27 -12.75 -56.56
N GLY A 514 0.10 -13.86 -55.83
CA GLY A 514 0.97 -15.04 -55.95
C GLY A 514 2.45 -14.79 -55.62
N VAL A 515 3.37 -15.55 -56.24
CA VAL A 515 4.82 -15.65 -55.87
C VAL A 515 5.65 -14.38 -56.15
N HIS A 516 5.06 -13.33 -56.76
CA HIS A 516 5.78 -12.11 -57.15
C HIS A 516 5.41 -10.85 -56.34
N GLY A 517 4.48 -10.94 -55.38
CA GLY A 517 4.04 -9.80 -54.57
C GLY A 517 4.91 -9.54 -53.33
N ASN A 518 5.49 -8.35 -53.23
CA ASN A 518 6.24 -7.88 -52.06
C ASN A 518 5.32 -7.11 -51.10
N VAL A 519 5.23 -7.55 -49.85
CA VAL A 519 4.40 -6.94 -48.80
C VAL A 519 4.85 -5.51 -48.50
N GLU A 520 6.15 -5.21 -48.63
CA GLU A 520 6.70 -3.88 -48.38
C GLU A 520 6.25 -2.85 -49.43
N ASP A 521 6.12 -3.27 -50.70
CA ASP A 521 5.64 -2.40 -51.78
C ASP A 521 4.14 -2.09 -51.60
N ASN A 522 3.32 -3.10 -51.26
CA ASN A 522 1.88 -2.92 -51.01
C ASN A 522 1.58 -2.08 -49.75
N ILE A 523 2.37 -2.22 -48.67
CA ILE A 523 2.19 -1.41 -47.45
C ILE A 523 2.62 0.05 -47.67
N ARG A 524 3.65 0.29 -48.50
CA ARG A 524 4.02 1.64 -48.93
C ARG A 524 2.99 2.26 -49.87
N GLU A 525 2.43 1.48 -50.78
CA GLU A 525 1.42 1.91 -51.76
C GLU A 525 0.08 2.24 -51.08
N HIS A 526 -0.31 1.48 -50.06
CA HIS A 526 -1.52 1.72 -49.25
C HIS A 526 -1.32 2.71 -48.09
N GLY A 527 -0.09 3.21 -47.89
CA GLY A 527 0.21 4.31 -46.98
C GLY A 527 0.00 4.01 -45.49
N ALA A 528 0.06 2.75 -45.03
CA ALA A 528 -0.26 2.38 -43.63
C ALA A 528 0.76 2.90 -42.59
N LEU A 529 1.97 3.27 -43.01
CA LEU A 529 3.03 3.81 -42.14
C LEU A 529 2.73 5.24 -41.65
N THR A 530 2.09 6.06 -42.47
CA THR A 530 1.73 7.45 -42.13
C THR A 530 0.71 7.53 -40.98
N PRO A 531 -0.44 6.83 -41.02
CA PRO A 531 -1.38 6.83 -39.90
C PRO A 531 -0.78 6.14 -38.65
N LEU A 532 0.09 5.15 -38.81
CA LEU A 532 0.79 4.52 -37.67
C LEU A 532 1.74 5.49 -36.95
N THR A 533 2.54 6.25 -37.70
CA THR A 533 3.43 7.27 -37.13
C THR A 533 2.67 8.42 -36.48
N VAL A 534 1.56 8.87 -37.09
CA VAL A 534 0.66 9.86 -36.48
C VAL A 534 0.04 9.32 -35.19
N CYS A 535 -0.35 8.04 -35.14
CA CYS A 535 -0.86 7.41 -33.92
C CYS A 535 0.18 7.44 -32.77
N LEU A 536 1.43 7.06 -33.06
CA LEU A 536 2.51 7.06 -32.06
C LEU A 536 2.79 8.47 -31.52
N ILE A 537 2.87 9.46 -32.40
CA ILE A 537 3.11 10.85 -32.01
C ILE A 537 1.92 11.39 -31.21
N ALA A 538 0.70 11.26 -31.73
CA ALA A 538 -0.50 11.78 -31.06
C ALA A 538 -0.72 11.13 -29.68
N GLY A 539 -0.51 9.82 -29.56
CA GLY A 539 -0.62 9.10 -28.29
C GLY A 539 0.43 9.55 -27.26
N ALA A 540 1.69 9.71 -27.67
CA ALA A 540 2.75 10.19 -26.78
C ALA A 540 2.50 11.64 -26.33
N VAL A 541 2.12 12.53 -27.26
CA VAL A 541 1.80 13.93 -26.95
C VAL A 541 0.57 14.01 -26.04
N ALA A 542 -0.45 13.17 -26.24
CA ALA A 542 -1.62 13.11 -25.35
C ALA A 542 -1.24 12.80 -23.90
N LEU A 543 -0.31 11.86 -23.68
CA LEU A 543 0.17 11.51 -22.33
C LEU A 543 0.99 12.65 -21.69
N VAL A 544 1.85 13.30 -22.46
CA VAL A 544 2.66 14.44 -21.99
C VAL A 544 1.76 15.63 -21.64
N VAL A 545 0.82 15.99 -22.51
CA VAL A 545 -0.13 17.09 -22.27
C VAL A 545 -1.05 16.77 -21.08
N GLY A 546 -1.51 15.52 -20.95
CA GLY A 546 -2.29 15.07 -19.80
C GLY A 546 -1.52 15.07 -18.47
N ALA A 547 -0.22 14.76 -18.51
CA ALA A 547 0.66 14.90 -17.34
C ALA A 547 0.86 16.38 -16.96
N PHE A 548 1.05 17.25 -17.94
CA PHE A 548 1.20 18.69 -17.73
C PHE A 548 -0.09 19.31 -17.17
N ALA A 549 -1.27 18.90 -17.66
CA ALA A 549 -2.56 19.33 -17.13
C ALA A 549 -2.74 18.98 -15.63
N ARG A 550 -2.33 17.76 -15.23
CA ARG A 550 -2.37 17.32 -13.82
C ARG A 550 -1.34 18.04 -12.96
N HIS A 551 -0.15 18.30 -13.49
CA HIS A 551 0.89 19.05 -12.80
C HIS A 551 0.48 20.52 -12.56
N ASP A 552 -0.07 21.19 -13.57
CA ASP A 552 -0.55 22.58 -13.45
C ASP A 552 -1.73 22.69 -12.47
N LEU A 553 -2.64 21.71 -12.48
CA LEU A 553 -3.74 21.63 -11.52
C LEU A 553 -3.23 21.46 -10.07
N GLY A 554 -2.21 20.61 -9.86
CA GLY A 554 -1.60 20.39 -8.56
C GLY A 554 -0.81 21.60 -8.05
N ALA A 555 -0.02 22.24 -8.93
CA ALA A 555 0.81 23.39 -8.59
C ALA A 555 0.01 24.66 -8.30
N ARG A 556 -1.22 24.79 -8.83
CA ARG A 556 -2.05 26.00 -8.72
C ARG A 556 -3.45 25.69 -8.19
N ARG A 557 -3.56 24.77 -7.23
CA ARG A 557 -4.84 24.26 -6.70
C ARG A 557 -5.82 25.36 -6.25
N GLU A 558 -5.30 26.48 -5.72
CA GLU A 558 -6.09 27.62 -5.25
C GLU A 558 -6.76 28.44 -6.40
N GLN A 559 -6.33 28.27 -7.65
CA GLN A 559 -6.81 29.04 -8.81
C GLN A 559 -7.92 28.33 -9.61
N TYR A 560 -8.26 27.09 -9.25
CA TYR A 560 -9.21 26.24 -9.96
C TYR A 560 -10.46 25.94 -9.12
N THR A 561 -11.65 26.00 -9.73
CA THR A 561 -12.89 25.58 -9.07
C THR A 561 -12.94 24.05 -8.95
N ARG A 562 -13.67 23.53 -7.95
CA ARG A 562 -13.85 22.08 -7.74
C ARG A 562 -14.36 21.37 -9.01
N GLN A 563 -15.27 22.00 -9.74
CA GLN A 563 -15.81 21.47 -11.00
C GLN A 563 -14.74 21.41 -12.11
N ALA A 564 -13.88 22.43 -12.21
CA ALA A 564 -12.79 22.44 -13.19
C ALA A 564 -11.70 21.41 -12.84
N ALA A 565 -11.40 21.21 -11.55
CA ALA A 565 -10.47 20.18 -11.08
C ALA A 565 -10.99 18.77 -11.39
N SER A 566 -12.23 18.48 -11.03
CA SER A 566 -12.88 17.18 -11.33
C SER A 566 -12.91 16.90 -12.83
N GLY A 567 -13.34 17.87 -13.64
CA GLY A 567 -13.36 17.72 -15.10
C GLY A 567 -11.99 17.45 -15.70
N THR A 568 -10.94 18.11 -15.20
CA THR A 568 -9.55 17.90 -15.64
C THR A 568 -9.08 16.47 -15.31
N HIS A 569 -9.39 15.95 -14.11
CA HIS A 569 -9.05 14.58 -13.73
C HIS A 569 -9.79 13.54 -14.59
N THR A 570 -11.09 13.72 -14.84
CA THR A 570 -11.87 12.81 -15.68
C THR A 570 -11.34 12.79 -17.12
N LEU A 571 -11.13 13.97 -17.72
CA LEU A 571 -10.63 14.10 -19.10
C LEU A 571 -9.22 13.49 -19.26
N THR A 572 -8.32 13.72 -18.31
CA THR A 572 -6.96 13.14 -18.37
C THR A 572 -6.94 11.63 -18.13
N SER A 573 -7.85 11.11 -17.30
CA SER A 573 -8.00 9.66 -17.10
C SER A 573 -8.52 8.96 -18.36
N ILE A 574 -9.54 9.53 -19.01
CA ILE A 574 -10.08 9.00 -20.28
C ILE A 574 -9.00 9.08 -21.38
N ALA A 575 -8.30 10.22 -21.50
CA ALA A 575 -7.21 10.38 -22.46
C ALA A 575 -6.12 9.32 -22.27
N LYS A 576 -5.72 9.04 -21.02
CA LYS A 576 -4.75 7.99 -20.69
C LYS A 576 -5.27 6.59 -21.05
N GLY A 577 -6.54 6.30 -20.74
CA GLY A 577 -7.21 5.04 -21.05
C GLY A 577 -7.32 4.75 -22.56
N LEU A 578 -7.39 5.79 -23.39
CA LEU A 578 -7.39 5.65 -24.85
C LEU A 578 -5.96 5.60 -25.44
N ALA A 579 -5.06 6.45 -24.96
CA ALA A 579 -3.72 6.61 -25.53
C ALA A 579 -2.81 5.39 -25.28
N ILE A 580 -2.85 4.79 -24.07
CA ILE A 580 -1.96 3.66 -23.74
C ILE A 580 -2.23 2.42 -24.62
N PRO A 581 -3.47 1.92 -24.73
CA PRO A 581 -3.76 0.79 -25.61
C PRO A 581 -3.44 1.11 -27.07
N ALA A 582 -3.74 2.33 -27.54
CA ALA A 582 -3.44 2.72 -28.91
C ALA A 582 -1.93 2.70 -29.21
N LEU A 583 -1.10 3.18 -28.28
CA LEU A 583 0.37 3.11 -28.40
C LEU A 583 0.89 1.67 -28.40
N ILE A 584 0.40 0.82 -27.49
CA ILE A 584 0.82 -0.59 -27.42
C ILE A 584 0.49 -1.29 -28.74
N LEU A 585 -0.74 -1.14 -29.23
CA LEU A 585 -1.16 -1.75 -30.49
C LEU A 585 -0.39 -1.19 -31.70
N ALA A 586 -0.11 0.12 -31.74
CA ALA A 586 0.70 0.72 -32.80
C ALA A 586 2.15 0.20 -32.80
N VAL A 587 2.76 0.03 -31.62
CA VAL A 587 4.11 -0.55 -31.49
C VAL A 587 4.12 -2.01 -31.93
N LEU A 588 3.14 -2.81 -31.49
CA LEU A 588 3.00 -4.20 -31.92
C LEU A 588 2.85 -4.30 -33.45
N ALA A 589 1.97 -3.49 -34.04
CA ALA A 589 1.81 -3.45 -35.49
C ALA A 589 3.10 -3.02 -36.22
N GLY A 590 3.87 -2.07 -35.67
CA GLY A 590 5.17 -1.68 -36.19
C GLY A 590 6.23 -2.80 -36.09
N ILE A 591 6.25 -3.56 -35.00
CA ILE A 591 7.13 -4.73 -34.84
C ILE A 591 6.71 -5.83 -35.82
N THR A 592 5.42 -6.11 -35.98
CA THR A 592 4.91 -7.06 -36.97
C THR A 592 5.31 -6.67 -38.39
N TYR A 593 5.27 -5.37 -38.73
CA TYR A 593 5.78 -4.86 -39.99
C TYR A 593 7.28 -5.12 -40.16
N LEU A 594 8.12 -4.75 -39.19
CA LEU A 594 9.58 -4.96 -39.22
C LEU A 594 10.00 -6.43 -39.32
N VAL A 595 9.29 -7.31 -38.60
CA VAL A 595 9.56 -8.75 -38.63
C VAL A 595 9.06 -9.35 -39.94
N GLY A 596 7.88 -8.93 -40.41
CA GLY A 596 7.28 -9.37 -41.67
C GLY A 596 8.11 -8.98 -42.89
N SER A 597 8.64 -7.75 -42.93
CA SER A 597 9.48 -7.26 -44.03
C SER A 597 10.84 -7.95 -44.13
N SER A 598 11.35 -8.53 -43.03
CA SER A 598 12.64 -9.22 -43.04
C SER A 598 12.58 -10.70 -43.41
N ARG A 599 11.37 -11.28 -43.54
CA ARG A 599 11.18 -12.73 -43.68
C ARG A 599 10.32 -13.18 -44.86
N TRP A 600 9.85 -12.27 -45.72
CA TRP A 600 8.92 -12.62 -46.80
C TRP A 600 9.20 -11.89 -48.11
#